data_AF-A0A358U733-F1
#
_entry.id   AF-A0A358U733-F1
#
_cell.length_a   1.000
_cell.length_b   1.000
_cell.length_c   1.000
_cell.angle_alpha   90.00
_cell.angle_beta   90.00
_cell.angle_gamma   90.00
#
_symmetry.space_group_name_H-M   'P 1'
#
loop_
_entity.id
_entity.type
_entity.pdbx_description
1 polymer ?
#
loop_
_entity_poly.entity_id
_entity_poly.type
_entity_poly.pdbx_seq_one_letter_code
_entity_poly.pdbx_strand_id
1 'polypeptide(L)'
;MRLDGKQAAREAVLEVTKLAAAAAYRSPQLTGVLEIQTEIITDDDLDPLIELAGSIAPISPVMAFDYETMKYFREKRAPLVCLLIGAKLDRSELAWDCGACGFESCATFNQWAKDNGSMGALWGGPSCHWKMMDWAAACDYACAAANQYRMDSRPMATIGAVCASVGYMPDCTARTAVLIGPPGELIYFSRKQNRDSSPLEKHKQSFLKSSPIHWLAFPGGSNPVVKTKDDWWENKEYIKLEQLSEAEMQFVNETMSKVTEVALKHIPNITSWYTLEK
;
A
#
# COMPACT_ATOMS: atom_id res chain seq x y z
N MET A 1 36.14 -15.70 -15.15
CA MET A 1 35.02 -14.78 -15.41
C MET A 1 35.06 -13.64 -14.39
N ARG A 2 34.86 -12.38 -14.79
CA ARG A 2 34.78 -11.21 -13.89
C ARG A 2 33.42 -10.55 -14.10
N LEU A 3 32.75 -10.15 -13.02
CA LEU A 3 31.44 -9.48 -13.04
C LEU A 3 31.56 -8.13 -12.34
N ASP A 4 30.81 -7.13 -12.81
CA ASP A 4 30.67 -5.85 -12.11
C ASP A 4 29.77 -6.03 -10.88
N GLY A 5 30.27 -5.67 -9.70
CA GLY A 5 29.55 -5.90 -8.44
C GLY A 5 28.26 -5.07 -8.31
N LYS A 6 28.21 -3.89 -8.94
CA LYS A 6 27.01 -3.04 -8.94
C LYS A 6 25.94 -3.65 -9.84
N GLN A 7 26.31 -4.18 -11.00
CA GLN A 7 25.41 -4.94 -11.86
C GLN A 7 24.88 -6.19 -11.13
N ALA A 8 25.76 -6.98 -10.52
CA ALA A 8 25.37 -8.18 -9.77
C ALA A 8 24.39 -7.84 -8.62
N ALA A 9 24.63 -6.75 -7.88
CA ALA A 9 23.71 -6.30 -6.82
C ALA A 9 22.34 -5.87 -7.35
N ARG A 10 22.25 -5.39 -8.60
CA ARG A 10 20.97 -5.06 -9.23
C ARG A 10 20.19 -6.31 -9.61
N GLU A 11 20.88 -7.28 -10.21
CA GLU A 11 20.31 -8.58 -10.59
C GLU A 11 19.82 -9.33 -9.34
N ALA A 12 20.55 -9.23 -8.23
CA ALA A 12 20.17 -9.83 -6.95
C ALA A 12 18.82 -9.35 -6.39
N VAL A 13 18.33 -8.17 -6.75
CA VAL A 13 17.01 -7.70 -6.26
C VAL A 13 15.90 -8.64 -6.74
N LEU A 14 15.92 -9.04 -8.00
CA LEU A 14 14.92 -9.98 -8.54
C LEU A 14 15.09 -11.37 -7.94
N GLU A 15 16.32 -11.83 -7.71
CA GLU A 15 16.57 -13.12 -7.04
C GLU A 15 16.04 -13.13 -5.61
N VAL A 16 16.32 -12.08 -4.83
CA VAL A 16 15.81 -11.92 -3.47
C VAL A 16 14.28 -11.84 -3.46
N THR A 17 13.67 -11.17 -4.44
CA THR A 17 12.20 -11.13 -4.54
C THR A 17 11.61 -12.53 -4.79
N LYS A 18 12.24 -13.37 -5.61
CA LYS A 18 11.82 -14.77 -5.79
C LYS A 18 11.92 -15.57 -4.49
N LEU A 19 12.98 -15.38 -3.73
CA LEU A 19 13.14 -15.99 -2.40
C LEU A 19 12.09 -15.48 -1.41
N ALA A 20 11.75 -14.19 -1.46
CA ALA A 20 10.69 -13.60 -0.64
C ALA A 20 9.31 -14.17 -0.98
N ALA A 21 9.01 -14.39 -2.27
CA ALA A 21 7.78 -15.08 -2.68
C ALA A 21 7.74 -16.52 -2.14
N ALA A 22 8.84 -17.27 -2.24
CA ALA A 22 8.94 -18.61 -1.67
C ALA A 22 8.74 -18.61 -0.14
N ALA A 23 9.29 -17.61 0.56
CA ALA A 23 9.08 -17.44 1.99
C ALA A 23 7.62 -17.13 2.36
N ALA A 24 6.93 -16.32 1.55
CA ALA A 24 5.50 -16.05 1.72
C ALA A 24 4.69 -17.35 1.67
N TYR A 25 4.93 -18.21 0.67
CA TYR A 25 4.27 -19.51 0.56
C TYR A 25 4.59 -20.48 1.70
N ARG A 26 5.76 -20.32 2.34
CA ARG A 26 6.14 -21.13 3.50
C ARG A 26 5.56 -20.62 4.82
N SER A 27 4.99 -19.43 4.86
CA SER A 27 4.49 -18.83 6.11
C SER A 27 3.60 -19.79 6.92
N PRO A 28 3.70 -19.77 8.26
CA PRO A 28 2.84 -20.57 9.11
C PRO A 28 1.39 -20.07 8.98
N GLN A 29 0.45 -21.00 9.00
CA GLN A 29 -0.97 -20.69 8.96
C GLN A 29 -1.66 -21.25 10.20
N LEU A 30 -2.41 -20.41 10.90
CA LEU A 30 -3.34 -20.80 11.96
C LEU A 30 -4.51 -21.60 11.38
N THR A 31 -4.99 -21.20 10.20
CA THR A 31 -6.13 -21.84 9.55
C THR A 31 -5.74 -23.10 8.77
N GLY A 32 -4.51 -23.14 8.25
CA GLY A 32 -4.00 -24.23 7.42
C GLY A 32 -4.69 -24.37 6.06
N VAL A 33 -5.55 -23.42 5.68
CA VAL A 33 -6.37 -23.48 4.45
C VAL A 33 -6.31 -22.21 3.60
N LEU A 34 -5.57 -21.19 4.04
CA LEU A 34 -5.47 -19.96 3.27
C LEU A 34 -4.63 -20.18 2.02
N GLU A 35 -5.24 -19.98 0.86
CA GLU A 35 -4.52 -19.87 -0.40
C GLU A 35 -4.09 -18.42 -0.64
N ILE A 36 -2.78 -18.20 -0.72
CA ILE A 36 -2.20 -16.91 -1.12
C ILE A 36 -1.81 -16.94 -2.61
N GLN A 37 -1.87 -15.78 -3.24
CA GLN A 37 -1.39 -15.55 -4.59
C GLN A 37 -0.23 -14.55 -4.53
N THR A 38 0.84 -14.79 -5.28
CA THR A 38 1.95 -13.84 -5.40
C THR A 38 2.27 -13.53 -6.85
N GLU A 39 2.60 -12.28 -7.15
CA GLU A 39 3.04 -11.86 -8.48
C GLU A 39 4.23 -10.90 -8.34
N ILE A 40 5.21 -11.03 -9.22
CA ILE A 40 6.42 -10.20 -9.23
C ILE A 40 6.31 -9.22 -10.39
N ILE A 41 6.11 -7.94 -10.06
CA ILE A 41 5.96 -6.83 -11.01
C ILE A 41 7.31 -6.08 -11.05
N THR A 42 7.89 -5.94 -12.23
CA THR A 42 9.25 -5.39 -12.44
C THR A 42 9.33 -4.62 -13.75
N ASP A 43 10.41 -3.85 -13.90
CA ASP A 43 10.75 -3.14 -15.13
C ASP A 43 9.60 -2.26 -15.65
N ASP A 44 9.12 -2.51 -16.86
CA ASP A 44 8.10 -1.68 -17.52
C ASP A 44 6.69 -1.93 -16.95
N ASP A 45 6.46 -3.07 -16.29
CA ASP A 45 5.18 -3.38 -15.64
C ASP A 45 4.96 -2.54 -14.36
N LEU A 46 5.97 -1.81 -13.88
CA LEU A 46 5.83 -0.83 -12.81
C LEU A 46 5.22 0.50 -13.29
N ASP A 47 5.28 0.80 -14.59
CA ASP A 47 4.84 2.08 -15.14
C ASP A 47 3.33 2.33 -14.95
N PRO A 48 2.43 1.36 -15.15
CA PRO A 48 1.01 1.50 -14.81
C PRO A 48 0.78 1.87 -13.34
N LEU A 49 1.57 1.30 -12.43
CA LEU A 49 1.44 1.57 -10.99
C LEU A 49 1.89 2.99 -10.65
N ILE A 50 3.00 3.44 -11.24
CA ILE A 50 3.53 4.79 -11.03
C ILE A 50 2.58 5.85 -11.62
N GLU A 51 2.00 5.60 -12.80
CA GLU A 51 1.03 6.49 -13.43
C GLU A 51 -0.23 6.63 -12.57
N LEU A 52 -0.79 5.52 -12.08
CA LEU A 52 -1.96 5.56 -11.22
C LEU A 52 -1.67 6.18 -9.84
N ALA A 53 -0.54 5.82 -9.21
CA ALA A 53 -0.16 6.45 -7.93
C ALA A 53 -0.01 7.98 -8.08
N GLY A 54 0.53 8.43 -9.22
CA GLY A 54 0.68 9.84 -9.56
C GLY A 54 -0.65 10.58 -9.76
N SER A 55 -1.69 9.91 -10.28
CA SER A 55 -3.02 10.52 -10.42
C SER A 55 -3.75 10.66 -9.08
N ILE A 56 -3.45 9.80 -8.10
CA ILE A 56 -4.02 9.84 -6.74
C ILE A 56 -3.26 10.81 -5.82
N ALA A 57 -1.95 11.01 -6.05
CA ALA A 57 -1.06 11.84 -5.23
C ALA A 57 -1.60 13.25 -4.86
N PRO A 58 -2.33 13.99 -5.73
CA PRO A 58 -2.83 15.32 -5.40
C PRO A 58 -3.82 15.37 -4.23
N ILE A 59 -4.56 14.28 -3.98
CA ILE A 59 -5.58 14.18 -2.93
C ILE A 59 -5.17 13.28 -1.77
N SER A 60 -4.02 12.61 -1.85
CA SER A 60 -3.52 11.69 -0.83
C SER A 60 -2.05 11.95 -0.52
N PRO A 61 -1.73 12.63 0.60
CA PRO A 61 -0.34 12.84 1.02
C PRO A 61 0.44 11.54 1.21
N VAL A 62 -0.24 10.47 1.65
CA VAL A 62 0.38 9.15 1.84
C VAL A 62 0.77 8.56 0.49
N MET A 63 -0.14 8.59 -0.49
CA MET A 63 0.14 8.10 -1.84
C MET A 63 1.23 8.94 -2.51
N ALA A 64 1.22 10.27 -2.32
CA ALA A 64 2.23 11.16 -2.88
C ALA A 64 3.64 10.75 -2.46
N PHE A 65 3.84 10.34 -1.21
CA PHE A 65 5.15 9.89 -0.78
C PHE A 65 5.59 8.59 -1.45
N ASP A 66 4.68 7.65 -1.68
CA ASP A 66 4.97 6.37 -2.34
C ASP A 66 5.26 6.60 -3.83
N TYR A 67 4.42 7.40 -4.50
CA TYR A 67 4.60 7.86 -5.87
C TYR A 67 5.97 8.50 -6.12
N GLU A 68 6.34 9.52 -5.34
CA GLU A 68 7.62 10.23 -5.54
C GLU A 68 8.82 9.29 -5.36
N THR A 69 8.71 8.31 -4.44
CA THR A 69 9.75 7.31 -4.24
C THR A 69 9.87 6.35 -5.42
N MET A 70 8.76 5.77 -5.89
CA MET A 70 8.77 4.86 -7.03
C MET A 70 9.25 5.57 -8.31
N LYS A 71 8.71 6.77 -8.58
CA LYS A 71 9.11 7.61 -9.71
C LYS A 71 10.61 7.91 -9.70
N TYR A 72 11.16 8.37 -8.57
CA TYR A 72 12.57 8.68 -8.45
C TYR A 72 13.48 7.49 -8.80
N PHE A 73 13.15 6.29 -8.31
CA PHE A 73 13.94 5.10 -8.60
C PHE A 73 13.77 4.61 -10.03
N ARG A 74 12.56 4.72 -10.59
CA ARG A 74 12.28 4.40 -11.99
C ARG A 74 13.07 5.32 -12.94
N GLU A 75 13.06 6.63 -12.72
CA GLU A 75 13.81 7.61 -13.52
C GLU A 75 15.33 7.37 -13.49
N LYS A 76 15.85 6.95 -12.33
CA LYS A 76 17.27 6.59 -12.17
C LYS A 76 17.62 5.18 -12.66
N ARG A 77 16.63 4.46 -13.20
CA ARG A 77 16.74 3.04 -13.57
C ARG A 77 17.32 2.22 -12.43
N ALA A 78 16.98 2.52 -11.18
CA ALA A 78 17.41 1.74 -10.03
C ALA A 78 16.58 0.44 -9.97
N PRO A 79 17.17 -0.69 -9.50
CA PRO A 79 16.45 -1.95 -9.43
C PRO A 79 15.37 -1.86 -8.36
N LEU A 80 14.11 -1.81 -8.79
CA LEU A 80 12.92 -1.77 -7.96
C LEU A 80 12.04 -2.93 -8.40
N VAL A 81 11.58 -3.75 -7.46
CA VAL A 81 10.67 -4.86 -7.75
C VAL A 81 9.51 -4.80 -6.77
N CYS A 82 8.30 -5.00 -7.27
CA CYS A 82 7.09 -5.11 -6.46
C CYS A 82 6.69 -6.58 -6.37
N LEU A 83 6.73 -7.14 -5.16
CA LEU A 83 6.11 -8.43 -4.86
C LEU A 83 4.69 -8.19 -4.38
N LEU A 84 3.71 -8.37 -5.26
CA LEU A 84 2.31 -8.31 -4.92
C LEU A 84 1.91 -9.62 -4.23
N ILE A 85 1.29 -9.52 -3.06
CA ILE A 85 0.77 -10.66 -2.29
C ILE A 85 -0.72 -10.43 -2.07
N GLY A 86 -1.54 -11.37 -2.54
CA GLY A 86 -3.00 -11.31 -2.46
C GLY A 86 -3.61 -12.56 -1.84
N ALA A 87 -4.84 -12.43 -1.34
CA ALA A 87 -5.66 -13.55 -0.89
C ALA A 87 -7.16 -13.22 -0.89
N LYS A 88 -8.00 -14.26 -0.87
CA LYS A 88 -9.45 -14.17 -0.63
C LYS A 88 -9.75 -14.24 0.87
N LEU A 89 -10.07 -13.09 1.47
CA LEU A 89 -10.36 -12.97 2.90
C LEU A 89 -11.86 -12.77 3.21
N ASP A 90 -12.65 -12.44 2.19
CA ASP A 90 -14.10 -12.18 2.22
C ASP A 90 -14.95 -13.46 2.35
N ARG A 91 -14.32 -14.59 2.70
CA ARG A 91 -14.99 -15.86 2.95
C ARG A 91 -14.23 -16.65 4.02
N SER A 92 -14.98 -17.38 4.84
CA SER A 92 -14.46 -18.30 5.86
C SER A 92 -15.10 -19.68 5.71
N GLU A 93 -14.25 -20.66 5.43
CA GLU A 93 -14.55 -22.09 5.35
C GLU A 93 -14.19 -22.84 6.64
N LEU A 94 -13.81 -22.10 7.70
CA LEU A 94 -13.31 -22.67 8.95
C LEU A 94 -14.40 -23.33 9.79
N ALA A 95 -15.64 -22.84 9.69
CA ALA A 95 -16.78 -23.27 10.51
C ALA A 95 -16.51 -23.24 12.02
N TRP A 96 -15.65 -22.33 12.48
CA TRP A 96 -15.32 -22.16 13.90
C TRP A 96 -16.33 -21.30 14.65
N ASP A 97 -17.14 -20.51 13.94
CA ASP A 97 -18.17 -19.64 14.51
C ASP A 97 -17.65 -18.78 15.69
N CYS A 98 -16.41 -18.32 15.55
CA CYS A 98 -15.64 -17.72 16.64
C CYS A 98 -16.01 -16.26 16.97
N GLY A 99 -16.82 -15.59 16.16
CA GLY A 99 -17.19 -14.19 16.39
C GLY A 99 -16.12 -13.13 16.03
N ALA A 100 -14.88 -13.51 15.69
CA ALA A 100 -13.78 -12.54 15.51
C ALA A 100 -13.99 -11.51 14.38
N CYS A 101 -14.80 -11.83 13.38
CA CYS A 101 -15.18 -10.90 12.31
C CYS A 101 -16.45 -10.07 12.62
N GLY A 102 -17.02 -10.22 13.82
CA GLY A 102 -18.23 -9.52 14.26
C GLY A 102 -19.55 -10.24 13.93
N PHE A 103 -19.50 -11.43 13.31
CA PHE A 103 -20.68 -12.24 12.97
C PHE A 103 -20.78 -13.48 13.87
N GLU A 104 -22.02 -13.91 14.17
CA GLU A 104 -22.29 -15.07 15.02
C GLU A 104 -21.78 -16.41 14.45
N SER A 105 -21.68 -16.53 13.12
CA SER A 105 -21.21 -17.74 12.45
C SER A 105 -20.45 -17.41 11.15
N CYS A 106 -19.59 -18.32 10.72
CA CYS A 106 -18.92 -18.26 9.42
C CYS A 106 -19.95 -18.23 8.27
N ALA A 107 -21.08 -18.93 8.41
CA ALA A 107 -22.14 -18.92 7.41
C ALA A 107 -22.81 -17.55 7.26
N THR A 108 -23.14 -16.90 8.37
CA THR A 108 -23.72 -15.54 8.39
C THR A 108 -22.72 -14.53 7.81
N PHE A 109 -21.44 -14.62 8.17
CA PHE A 109 -20.37 -13.81 7.58
C PHE A 109 -20.29 -14.00 6.06
N ASN A 110 -20.24 -15.24 5.58
CA ASN A 110 -20.09 -15.55 4.15
C ASN A 110 -21.27 -15.02 3.32
N GLN A 111 -22.49 -15.15 3.83
CA GLN A 111 -23.68 -14.62 3.15
C GLN A 111 -23.62 -13.10 3.10
N TRP A 112 -23.29 -12.44 4.22
CA TRP A 112 -23.22 -10.99 4.26
C TRP A 112 -22.10 -10.44 3.37
N ALA A 113 -20.91 -11.06 3.39
CA ALA A 113 -19.75 -10.66 2.60
C ALA A 113 -20.02 -10.75 1.09
N LYS A 114 -20.77 -11.77 0.66
CA LYS A 114 -21.19 -11.91 -0.75
C LYS A 114 -22.03 -10.72 -1.22
N ASP A 115 -22.93 -10.23 -0.37
CA ASP A 115 -23.90 -9.20 -0.74
C ASP A 115 -23.40 -7.77 -0.44
N ASN A 116 -22.40 -7.61 0.45
CA ASN A 116 -21.94 -6.32 0.96
C ASN A 116 -20.41 -6.11 0.83
N GLY A 117 -19.72 -6.99 0.10
CA GLY A 117 -18.29 -6.87 -0.15
C GLY A 117 -17.94 -5.59 -0.92
N SER A 118 -16.85 -4.92 -0.54
CA SER A 118 -16.34 -3.71 -1.18
C SER A 118 -14.83 -3.62 -1.07
N MET A 119 -14.17 -3.04 -2.08
CA MET A 119 -12.73 -2.76 -2.05
C MET A 119 -12.34 -1.61 -1.11
N GLY A 120 -13.32 -0.91 -0.53
CA GLY A 120 -13.09 0.23 0.35
C GLY A 120 -12.22 1.31 -0.32
N ALA A 121 -11.51 2.10 0.49
CA ALA A 121 -10.57 3.10 0.00
C ALA A 121 -9.19 2.52 -0.31
N LEU A 122 -8.75 1.50 0.44
CA LEU A 122 -7.42 0.89 0.31
C LEU A 122 -7.44 -0.64 0.47
N TRP A 123 -8.54 -1.21 0.95
CA TRP A 123 -8.58 -2.60 1.39
C TRP A 123 -9.97 -3.20 1.26
N GLY A 124 -10.04 -4.41 0.70
CA GLY A 124 -11.30 -5.12 0.53
C GLY A 124 -11.83 -5.69 1.85
N GLY A 125 -13.11 -5.48 2.09
CA GLY A 125 -13.80 -5.94 3.28
C GLY A 125 -15.23 -6.40 2.96
N PRO A 126 -15.85 -7.15 3.88
CA PRO A 126 -15.35 -7.55 5.19
C PRO A 126 -14.33 -8.70 5.07
N SER A 127 -13.63 -9.06 6.16
CA SER A 127 -12.59 -10.09 6.13
C SER A 127 -12.67 -11.05 7.32
N CYS A 128 -12.41 -12.33 7.08
CA CYS A 128 -12.18 -13.30 8.14
C CYS A 128 -10.88 -12.94 8.88
N HIS A 129 -10.97 -12.69 10.20
CA HIS A 129 -9.83 -12.26 11.01
C HIS A 129 -8.69 -13.30 11.04
N TRP A 130 -9.02 -14.60 11.07
CA TRP A 130 -8.01 -15.66 11.06
C TRP A 130 -7.26 -15.75 9.73
N LYS A 131 -7.98 -15.62 8.60
CA LYS A 131 -7.35 -15.57 7.27
C LYS A 131 -6.51 -14.29 7.10
N MET A 132 -6.94 -13.17 7.67
CA MET A 132 -6.14 -11.94 7.70
C MET A 132 -4.81 -12.15 8.42
N MET A 133 -4.80 -12.85 9.57
CA MET A 133 -3.56 -13.15 10.30
C MET A 133 -2.61 -14.05 9.48
N ASP A 134 -3.14 -15.09 8.85
CA ASP A 134 -2.33 -15.97 8.00
C ASP A 134 -1.74 -15.22 6.79
N TRP A 135 -2.54 -14.37 6.17
CA TRP A 135 -2.08 -13.54 5.04
C TRP A 135 -1.05 -12.50 5.48
N ALA A 136 -1.24 -11.86 6.65
CA ALA A 136 -0.26 -10.92 7.21
C ALA A 136 1.06 -11.63 7.55
N ALA A 137 1.01 -12.85 8.07
CA ALA A 137 2.21 -13.67 8.30
C ALA A 137 2.95 -13.95 6.98
N ALA A 138 2.25 -14.18 5.86
CA ALA A 138 2.87 -14.33 4.55
C ALA A 138 3.62 -13.06 4.11
N CYS A 139 3.01 -11.88 4.31
CA CYS A 139 3.67 -10.60 4.03
C CYS A 139 4.92 -10.38 4.87
N ASP A 140 4.85 -10.66 6.18
CA ASP A 140 5.98 -10.51 7.09
C ASP A 140 7.12 -11.50 6.77
N TYR A 141 6.78 -12.74 6.40
CA TYR A 141 7.77 -13.73 5.98
C TYR A 141 8.51 -13.31 4.70
N ALA A 142 7.80 -12.73 3.73
CA ALA A 142 8.42 -12.17 2.54
C ALA A 142 9.42 -11.04 2.89
N CYS A 143 8.99 -10.12 3.75
CA CYS A 143 9.85 -9.01 4.21
C CYS A 143 11.06 -9.53 5.00
N ALA A 144 10.87 -10.52 5.87
CA ALA A 144 11.95 -11.13 6.64
C ALA A 144 12.99 -11.80 5.72
N ALA A 145 12.54 -12.51 4.68
CA ALA A 145 13.43 -13.12 3.69
C ALA A 145 14.23 -12.08 2.90
N ALA A 146 13.61 -10.98 2.47
CA ALA A 146 14.34 -9.88 1.82
C ALA A 146 15.42 -9.27 2.75
N ASN A 147 15.07 -9.08 4.02
CA ASN A 147 15.97 -8.52 5.04
C ASN A 147 17.16 -9.42 5.39
N GLN A 148 17.07 -10.75 5.20
CA GLN A 148 18.21 -11.66 5.36
C GLN A 148 19.39 -11.26 4.46
N TYR A 149 19.09 -10.70 3.28
CA TYR A 149 20.07 -10.23 2.31
C TYR A 149 20.31 -8.72 2.37
N ARG A 150 19.86 -8.05 3.42
CA ARG A 150 19.99 -6.59 3.61
C ARG A 150 19.38 -5.77 2.46
N MET A 151 18.37 -6.33 1.78
CA MET A 151 17.55 -5.57 0.84
C MET A 151 16.48 -4.83 1.62
N ASP A 152 16.40 -3.51 1.44
CA ASP A 152 15.28 -2.77 2.01
C ASP A 152 13.98 -3.24 1.36
N SER A 153 12.98 -3.49 2.19
CA SER A 153 11.68 -4.00 1.78
C SER A 153 10.59 -3.37 2.62
N ARG A 154 9.49 -2.92 2.01
CA ARG A 154 8.35 -2.38 2.76
C ARG A 154 7.02 -2.90 2.20
N PRO A 155 6.15 -3.46 3.06
CA PRO A 155 4.76 -3.72 2.70
C PRO A 155 4.00 -2.39 2.59
N MET A 156 3.27 -2.21 1.49
CA MET A 156 2.52 -1.00 1.15
C MET A 156 1.11 -1.35 0.72
N ALA A 157 0.13 -1.05 1.58
CA ALA A 157 -1.29 -1.17 1.25
C ALA A 157 -1.72 -0.19 0.15
N THR A 158 -1.10 1.00 0.11
CA THR A 158 -1.30 1.99 -0.96
C THR A 158 -0.97 1.44 -2.34
N ILE A 159 0.19 0.81 -2.49
CA ILE A 159 0.58 0.20 -3.76
C ILE A 159 -0.22 -1.09 -4.02
N GLY A 160 -0.62 -1.83 -2.99
CA GLY A 160 -1.58 -2.92 -3.13
C GLY A 160 -2.94 -2.46 -3.70
N ALA A 161 -3.46 -1.32 -3.23
CA ALA A 161 -4.67 -0.70 -3.76
C ALA A 161 -4.48 -0.21 -5.19
N VAL A 162 -3.33 0.39 -5.50
CA VAL A 162 -2.97 0.79 -6.88
C VAL A 162 -2.98 -0.42 -7.82
N CYS A 163 -2.35 -1.53 -7.42
CA CYS A 163 -2.39 -2.78 -8.18
C CYS A 163 -3.82 -3.26 -8.41
N ALA A 164 -4.68 -3.23 -7.37
CA ALA A 164 -6.08 -3.60 -7.49
C ALA A 164 -6.82 -2.74 -8.52
N SER A 165 -6.61 -1.41 -8.48
CA SER A 165 -7.27 -0.45 -9.34
C SER A 165 -6.90 -0.59 -10.82
N VAL A 166 -5.70 -1.08 -11.15
CA VAL A 166 -5.31 -1.37 -12.55
C VAL A 166 -5.57 -2.84 -12.96
N GLY A 167 -6.14 -3.65 -12.07
CA GLY A 167 -6.66 -4.98 -12.41
C GLY A 167 -5.80 -6.17 -12.02
N TYR A 168 -4.76 -6.00 -11.21
CA TYR A 168 -3.96 -7.13 -10.73
C TYR A 168 -4.72 -7.99 -9.71
N MET A 169 -4.54 -9.31 -9.82
CA MET A 169 -5.15 -10.36 -8.99
C MET A 169 -6.65 -10.14 -8.79
N PRO A 170 -7.50 -10.10 -9.85
CA PRO A 170 -8.89 -9.65 -9.78
C PRO A 170 -9.74 -10.46 -8.77
N ASP A 171 -9.37 -11.71 -8.55
CA ASP A 171 -9.99 -12.63 -7.61
C ASP A 171 -9.66 -12.33 -6.13
N CYS A 172 -8.60 -11.60 -5.81
CA CYS A 172 -8.21 -11.33 -4.43
C CYS A 172 -9.05 -10.21 -3.79
N THR A 173 -9.26 -10.28 -2.47
CA THR A 173 -9.93 -9.22 -1.69
C THR A 173 -8.96 -8.47 -0.76
N ALA A 174 -7.85 -9.10 -0.38
CA ALA A 174 -6.70 -8.41 0.20
C ALA A 174 -5.53 -8.42 -0.78
N ARG A 175 -4.82 -7.29 -0.88
CA ARG A 175 -3.62 -7.11 -1.70
C ARG A 175 -2.66 -6.17 -0.99
N THR A 176 -1.40 -6.55 -0.91
CA THR A 176 -0.32 -5.65 -0.47
C THR A 176 0.89 -5.87 -1.34
N ALA A 177 1.50 -4.77 -1.73
CA ALA A 177 2.75 -4.78 -2.46
C ALA A 177 3.91 -4.67 -1.47
N VAL A 178 4.81 -5.64 -1.49
CA VAL A 178 6.12 -5.53 -0.84
C VAL A 178 7.08 -4.98 -1.88
N LEU A 179 7.40 -3.69 -1.79
CA LEU A 179 8.44 -3.10 -2.64
C LEU A 179 9.81 -3.51 -2.10
N ILE A 180 10.67 -4.04 -2.97
CA ILE A 180 12.00 -4.56 -2.63
C ILE A 180 13.06 -3.85 -3.47
N GLY A 181 14.13 -3.44 -2.81
CA GLY A 181 15.24 -2.71 -3.43
C GLY A 181 14.93 -1.23 -3.64
N PRO A 182 15.80 -0.48 -4.32
CA PRO A 182 17.17 -0.87 -4.66
C PRO A 182 18.02 -1.15 -3.41
N PRO A 183 19.19 -1.81 -3.56
CA PRO A 183 20.10 -2.04 -2.45
C PRO A 183 20.46 -0.72 -1.75
N GLY A 184 20.33 -0.69 -0.43
CA GLY A 184 20.51 0.50 0.38
C GLY A 184 19.75 0.38 1.69
N GLU A 185 20.03 1.28 2.62
CA GLU A 185 19.40 1.28 3.93
C GLU A 185 18.25 2.28 3.99
N LEU A 186 17.10 1.83 4.52
CA LEU A 186 15.94 2.68 4.84
C LEU A 186 15.42 3.51 3.65
N ILE A 187 15.52 2.99 2.43
CA ILE A 187 15.01 3.59 1.19
C ILE A 187 13.52 3.96 1.31
N TYR A 188 12.72 3.10 1.92
CA TYR A 188 11.27 3.29 2.06
C TYR A 188 10.84 3.91 3.39
N PHE A 189 11.71 3.91 4.40
CA PHE A 189 11.44 4.44 5.73
C PHE A 189 12.01 5.85 5.93
N SER A 190 13.15 6.15 5.30
CA SER A 190 13.85 7.44 5.29
C SER A 190 14.01 7.94 3.84
N ARG A 191 12.93 8.51 3.32
CA ARG A 191 12.79 8.87 1.89
C ARG A 191 13.48 10.19 1.58
N LYS A 192 14.82 10.21 1.58
CA LYS A 192 15.61 11.42 1.28
C LYS A 192 15.20 12.07 -0.05
N GLN A 193 14.86 11.25 -1.05
CA GLN A 193 14.37 11.69 -2.36
C GLN A 193 13.10 12.56 -2.27
N ASN A 194 12.26 12.36 -1.26
CA ASN A 194 11.04 13.14 -1.08
C ASN A 194 11.30 14.52 -0.47
N ARG A 195 12.50 14.79 0.06
CA ARG A 195 12.83 16.11 0.65
C ARG A 195 12.79 17.22 -0.39
N ASP A 196 13.21 16.91 -1.61
CA ASP A 196 13.36 17.88 -2.69
C ASP A 196 12.14 17.87 -3.64
N SER A 197 11.12 17.05 -3.35
CA SER A 197 9.92 16.93 -4.20
C SER A 197 8.88 18.03 -3.94
N SER A 198 8.99 18.78 -2.84
CA SER A 198 8.08 19.89 -2.54
C SER A 198 8.71 20.94 -1.62
N PRO A 199 8.23 22.20 -1.63
CA PRO A 199 8.67 23.22 -0.68
C PRO A 199 8.39 22.85 0.78
N LEU A 200 9.21 23.34 1.72
CA LEU A 200 9.07 23.08 3.17
C LEU A 200 7.65 23.35 3.68
N GLU A 201 7.05 24.47 3.28
CA GLU A 201 5.70 24.82 3.73
C GLU A 201 4.64 23.83 3.25
N LYS A 202 4.78 23.31 2.02
CA LYS A 202 3.90 22.26 1.53
C LYS A 202 4.08 20.96 2.32
N HIS A 203 5.32 20.58 2.66
CA HIS A 203 5.57 19.43 3.52
C HIS A 203 4.95 19.59 4.92
N LYS A 204 5.12 20.76 5.56
CA LYS A 204 4.50 21.07 6.85
C LYS A 204 2.99 20.94 6.78
N GLN A 205 2.36 21.55 5.76
CA GLN A 205 0.91 21.49 5.58
C GLN A 205 0.41 20.05 5.35
N SER A 206 1.09 19.27 4.52
CA SER A 206 0.74 17.85 4.31
C SER A 206 0.81 17.05 5.60
N PHE A 207 1.84 17.27 6.44
CA PHE A 207 2.03 16.55 7.69
C PHE A 207 1.04 16.99 8.78
N LEU A 208 0.68 18.28 8.83
CA LEU A 208 -0.40 18.79 9.68
C LEU A 208 -1.74 18.15 9.31
N LYS A 209 -2.01 17.95 8.01
CA LYS A 209 -3.23 17.28 7.53
C LYS A 209 -3.24 15.79 7.82
N SER A 210 -2.12 15.10 7.64
CA SER A 210 -2.06 13.63 7.77
C SER A 210 -1.81 13.15 9.20
N SER A 211 -1.13 13.93 10.03
CA SER A 211 -0.75 13.53 11.40
C SER A 211 -0.75 14.73 12.35
N PRO A 212 -1.90 15.40 12.52
CA PRO A 212 -2.00 16.60 13.36
C PRO A 212 -1.56 16.34 14.80
N ILE A 213 -1.73 15.11 15.29
CA ILE A 213 -1.38 14.68 16.65
C ILE A 213 0.08 14.95 17.04
N HIS A 214 1.01 14.94 16.08
CA HIS A 214 2.43 15.26 16.34
C HIS A 214 2.66 16.74 16.64
N TRP A 215 1.69 17.58 16.30
CA TRP A 215 1.73 19.03 16.46
C TRP A 215 0.80 19.51 17.58
N LEU A 216 0.08 18.60 18.25
CA LEU A 216 -0.83 18.98 19.33
C LEU A 216 -0.08 19.27 20.65
N ALA A 217 -0.55 20.28 21.37
CA ALA A 217 -0.27 20.48 22.78
C ALA A 217 -1.10 19.51 23.65
N PHE A 218 -0.83 19.51 24.96
CA PHE A 218 -1.48 18.62 25.92
C PHE A 218 -3.02 18.63 25.78
N PRO A 219 -3.68 17.48 25.55
CA PRO A 219 -5.10 17.43 25.22
C PRO A 219 -6.04 17.57 26.43
N GLY A 220 -5.53 17.58 27.67
CA GLY A 220 -6.37 17.59 28.87
C GLY A 220 -7.24 18.84 29.06
N GLY A 221 -7.02 19.90 28.27
CA GLY A 221 -7.94 21.03 28.18
C GLY A 221 -9.14 20.81 27.25
N SER A 222 -9.28 19.63 26.65
CA SER A 222 -10.30 19.27 25.64
C SER A 222 -10.32 20.17 24.40
N ASN A 223 -9.32 21.03 24.23
CA ASN A 223 -9.13 21.91 23.09
C ASN A 223 -7.63 22.06 22.79
N PRO A 224 -6.98 21.01 22.25
CA PRO A 224 -5.54 21.00 22.08
C PRO A 224 -5.11 22.05 21.05
N VAL A 225 -4.20 22.93 21.46
CA VAL A 225 -3.54 23.91 20.59
C VAL A 225 -2.63 23.19 19.59
N VAL A 226 -2.57 23.67 18.35
CA VAL A 226 -1.64 23.18 17.32
C VAL A 226 -0.38 24.06 17.31
N LYS A 227 0.79 23.42 17.39
CA LYS A 227 2.11 24.06 17.50
C LYS A 227 2.69 24.42 16.13
N THR A 228 1.95 25.15 15.31
CA THR A 228 2.32 25.49 13.92
C THR A 228 3.38 26.60 13.80
N LYS A 229 3.58 27.38 14.86
CA LYS A 229 4.50 28.54 14.93
C LYS A 229 5.44 28.39 16.13
N ASP A 230 6.57 29.10 16.08
CA ASP A 230 7.54 29.09 17.16
C ASP A 230 6.97 29.67 18.46
N ASP A 231 6.05 30.63 18.37
CA ASP A 231 5.39 31.34 19.48
C ASP A 231 3.94 30.86 19.73
N TRP A 232 3.64 29.59 19.43
CA TRP A 232 2.28 29.01 19.51
C TRP A 232 1.58 29.19 20.87
N TRP A 233 2.32 29.42 21.96
CA TRP A 233 1.76 29.66 23.29
C TRP A 233 1.13 31.06 23.43
N GLU A 234 1.61 32.04 22.66
CA GLU A 234 1.06 33.40 22.54
C GLU A 234 0.01 33.47 21.43
N ASN A 235 0.29 32.84 20.28
CA ASN A 235 -0.56 32.85 19.09
C ASN A 235 -1.19 31.47 18.83
N LYS A 236 -2.13 31.09 19.71
CA LYS A 236 -2.74 29.75 19.71
C LYS A 236 -3.63 29.51 18.50
N GLU A 237 -3.32 28.46 17.74
CA GLU A 237 -4.17 27.91 16.68
C GLU A 237 -4.83 26.61 17.16
N TYR A 238 -6.04 26.34 16.68
CA TYR A 238 -6.83 25.17 17.08
C TYR A 238 -7.31 24.41 15.84
N ILE A 239 -7.52 23.10 15.98
CA ILE A 239 -8.15 22.30 14.92
C ILE A 239 -9.65 22.57 14.93
N LYS A 240 -10.19 22.88 13.76
CA LYS A 240 -11.62 22.99 13.52
C LYS A 240 -12.07 21.83 12.64
N LEU A 241 -13.18 21.19 13.02
CA LEU A 241 -13.87 20.26 12.13
C LEU A 241 -14.69 21.08 11.13
N GLU A 242 -14.45 20.88 9.84
CA GLU A 242 -15.24 21.49 8.78
C GLU A 242 -15.48 20.52 7.63
N GLN A 243 -16.56 20.77 6.90
CA GLN A 243 -16.84 20.09 5.64
C GLN A 243 -15.94 20.68 4.56
N LEU A 244 -15.61 19.87 3.55
CA LEU A 244 -14.93 20.38 2.36
C LEU A 244 -15.79 21.46 1.70
N SER A 245 -15.14 22.53 1.24
CA SER A 245 -15.79 23.53 0.40
C SER A 245 -16.23 22.92 -0.94
N GLU A 246 -17.16 23.58 -1.64
CA GLU A 246 -17.60 23.15 -2.98
C GLU A 246 -16.42 23.00 -3.95
N ALA A 247 -15.46 23.94 -3.89
CA ALA A 247 -14.26 23.91 -4.72
C ALA A 247 -13.35 22.71 -4.39
N GLU A 248 -13.18 22.38 -3.11
CA GLU A 248 -12.38 21.21 -2.70
C GLU A 248 -13.07 19.89 -3.07
N MET A 249 -14.39 19.80 -2.90
CA MET A 249 -15.16 18.63 -3.35
C MET A 249 -15.05 18.46 -4.87
N GLN A 250 -15.16 19.54 -5.63
CA GLN A 250 -14.98 19.52 -7.08
C GLN A 250 -13.57 19.04 -7.45
N PHE A 251 -12.53 19.56 -6.80
CA PHE A 251 -11.16 19.12 -7.02
C PHE A 251 -10.95 17.63 -6.75
N VAL A 252 -11.53 17.10 -5.66
CA VAL A 252 -11.48 15.67 -5.34
C VAL A 252 -12.18 14.86 -6.43
N ASN A 253 -13.38 15.26 -6.84
CA ASN A 253 -14.15 14.55 -7.86
C ASN A 253 -13.43 14.53 -9.22
N GLU A 254 -12.90 15.67 -9.66
CA GLU A 254 -12.11 15.76 -10.90
C GLU A 254 -10.86 14.89 -10.84
N THR A 255 -10.20 14.82 -9.67
CA THR A 255 -9.06 13.93 -9.46
C THR A 255 -9.48 12.47 -9.55
N MET A 256 -10.58 12.08 -8.91
CA MET A 256 -11.10 10.71 -8.97
C MET A 256 -11.53 10.28 -10.38
N SER A 257 -12.07 11.20 -11.19
CA SER A 257 -12.34 10.95 -12.61
C SER A 257 -11.05 10.61 -13.37
N LYS A 258 -9.98 11.39 -13.17
CA LYS A 258 -8.66 11.11 -13.79
C LYS A 258 -8.08 9.78 -13.31
N VAL A 259 -8.20 9.47 -12.02
CA VAL A 259 -7.78 8.16 -11.47
C VAL A 259 -8.50 7.03 -12.19
N THR A 260 -9.81 7.18 -12.41
CA THR A 260 -10.63 6.18 -13.13
C THR A 260 -10.20 6.04 -14.58
N GLU A 261 -9.94 7.15 -15.29
CA GLU A 261 -9.44 7.13 -16.67
C GLU A 261 -8.09 6.40 -16.78
N VAL A 262 -7.15 6.69 -15.89
CA VAL A 262 -5.83 6.01 -15.85
C VAL A 262 -5.98 4.53 -15.52
N ALA A 263 -6.87 4.16 -14.59
CA ALA A 263 -7.16 2.75 -14.30
C ALA A 263 -7.72 2.03 -15.54
N LEU A 264 -8.76 2.57 -16.17
CA LEU A 264 -9.41 1.99 -17.35
C LEU A 264 -8.47 1.85 -18.55
N LYS A 265 -7.48 2.74 -18.69
CA LYS A 265 -6.43 2.63 -19.70
C LYS A 265 -5.61 1.34 -19.55
N HIS A 266 -5.29 0.94 -18.33
CA HIS A 266 -4.34 -0.16 -18.05
C HIS A 266 -5.03 -1.51 -17.82
N ILE A 267 -6.27 -1.51 -17.32
CA ILE A 267 -7.05 -2.72 -17.00
C ILE A 267 -7.06 -3.75 -18.14
N PRO A 268 -7.34 -3.42 -19.41
CA PRO A 268 -7.43 -4.42 -20.47
C PRO A 268 -6.14 -5.21 -20.68
N ASN A 269 -4.98 -4.54 -20.59
CA ASN A 269 -3.69 -5.20 -20.77
C ASN A 269 -3.37 -6.12 -19.59
N ILE A 270 -3.52 -5.61 -18.36
CA ILE A 270 -3.21 -6.37 -17.14
C ILE A 270 -4.16 -7.55 -16.97
N THR A 271 -5.47 -7.35 -17.15
CA THR A 271 -6.45 -8.42 -16.96
C THR A 271 -6.37 -9.52 -18.02
N SER A 272 -5.81 -9.22 -19.21
CA SER A 272 -5.60 -10.24 -20.24
C SER A 272 -4.70 -11.38 -19.78
N TRP A 273 -3.73 -11.11 -18.89
CA TRP A 273 -2.85 -12.12 -18.29
C TRP A 273 -3.66 -13.23 -17.60
N TYR A 274 -4.67 -12.87 -16.80
CA TYR A 274 -5.49 -13.84 -16.05
C TYR A 274 -6.53 -14.57 -16.90
N THR A 275 -6.75 -14.12 -18.14
CA THR A 275 -7.64 -14.80 -19.10
C THR A 275 -6.91 -15.80 -19.98
N LEU A 276 -5.59 -15.66 -20.14
CA LEU A 276 -4.76 -16.58 -20.94
C LEU A 276 -4.42 -17.87 -20.19
N GLU A 277 -4.52 -17.86 -18.85
CA GLU A 277 -4.19 -18.99 -17.97
C GLU A 277 -5.43 -19.82 -17.53
N LYS A 278 -6.62 -19.57 -18.11
CA LYS A 278 -7.81 -20.41 -17.98
C LYS A 278 -8.14 -21.12 -19.29
#